data_AF-A0A7Y3GHX9-F1
#
_entry.id   AF-A0A7Y3GHX9-F1
#
_cell.length_a   1.000
_cell.length_b   1.000
_cell.length_c   1.000
_cell.angle_alpha   90.00
_cell.angle_beta   90.00
_cell.angle_gamma   90.00
#
_symmetry.space_group_name_H-M   'P 1'
#
loop_
_entity.id
_entity.type
_entity.pdbx_description
1 polymer ?
#
loop_
_entity_poly.entity_id
_entity_poly.type
_entity_poly.pdbx_seq_one_letter_code
_entity_poly.pdbx_strand_id
1 'polypeptide(L)' 'MSVKPCNLHIVKTLNLVDEMIGLADQGDTDREDNGCGILYGVLRDSAFKLKKLAEDERLNHIKKGWWTEDPK' A
#
# COMPACT_ATOMS: atom_id res chain seq x y z
N MET A 1 -23.11 11.82 1.65
CA MET A 1 -22.94 10.56 2.43
C MET A 1 -21.56 10.61 3.05
N SER A 2 -21.39 10.31 4.34
CA SER A 2 -20.08 10.40 5.00
C SER A 2 -19.21 9.21 4.61
N VAL A 3 -18.01 9.48 4.08
CA VAL A 3 -16.96 8.47 3.91
C VAL A 3 -16.70 7.82 5.28
N LYS A 4 -16.71 6.48 5.34
CA LYS A 4 -16.44 5.77 6.60
C LYS A 4 -14.96 5.96 6.99
N PRO A 5 -14.63 6.20 8.27
CA PRO A 5 -13.24 6.34 8.72
C PRO A 5 -12.33 5.15 8.34
N CYS A 6 -12.87 3.94 8.27
CA CYS A 6 -12.11 2.76 7.83
C CYS A 6 -11.63 2.86 6.37
N ASN A 7 -12.38 3.51 5.48
CA ASN A 7 -11.95 3.74 4.10
C ASN A 7 -10.72 4.65 4.04
N LEU A 8 -10.66 5.65 4.92
CA LEU A 8 -9.50 6.55 5.02
C LEU A 8 -8.24 5.79 5.43
N HIS A 9 -8.35 4.81 6.34
CA HIS A 9 -7.21 3.98 6.72
C HIS A 9 -6.73 3.11 5.56
N ILE A 10 -7.65 2.55 4.77
CA ILE A 10 -7.29 1.77 3.57
C ILE A 10 -6.55 2.65 2.55
N VAL A 11 -7.03 3.87 2.30
CA VAL A 11 -6.33 4.83 1.43
C VAL A 11 -4.93 5.17 1.97
N LYS A 12 -4.81 5.44 3.28
CA LYS A 12 -3.50 5.71 3.90
C LYS A 12 -2.55 4.52 3.79
N THR A 13 -3.05 3.29 3.94
CA THR A 13 -2.23 2.08 3.75
C THR A 13 -1.75 1.96 2.31
N LEU A 14 -2.60 2.25 1.31
CA LEU A 14 -2.20 2.23 -0.10
C LEU A 14 -1.12 3.28 -0.40
N ASN A 15 -1.26 4.49 0.15
CA ASN A 15 -0.23 5.53 0.01
C ASN A 15 1.10 5.09 0.66
N LEU A 16 1.05 4.49 1.85
CA LEU A 16 2.25 3.97 2.52
C LEU A 16 2.92 2.87 1.70
N VAL A 17 2.13 1.99 1.07
CA VAL A 17 2.64 0.96 0.16
C VAL A 17 3.39 1.59 -1.02
N ASP A 18 2.87 2.67 -1.60
CA ASP A 18 3.54 3.36 -2.71
C ASP A 18 4.89 3.96 -2.24
N GLU A 19 4.94 4.54 -1.04
CA GLU A 19 6.18 5.00 -0.41
C GLU A 19 7.16 3.84 -0.15
N MET A 20 6.68 2.69 0.33
CA MET A 20 7.50 1.50 0.56
C MET A 20 8.11 0.96 -0.73
N ILE A 21 7.34 0.91 -1.83
CA ILE A 21 7.83 0.47 -3.14
C ILE A 21 8.91 1.44 -3.63
N GLY A 22 8.65 2.75 -3.57
CA GLY A 22 9.62 3.76 -3.98
C GLY A 22 10.92 3.69 -3.18
N LEU A 23 10.83 3.52 -1.86
CA LEU A 23 12.01 3.36 -1.00
C LEU A 23 12.78 2.07 -1.29
N ALA A 24 12.08 0.96 -1.55
CA ALA A 24 12.72 -0.29 -1.91
C ALA A 24 13.47 -0.19 -3.24
N ASP A 25 12.90 0.49 -4.23
CA ASP A 25 13.52 0.68 -5.55
C ASP A 25 14.76 1.58 -5.47
N GLN A 26 14.69 2.67 -4.70
CA GLN A 26 15.85 3.52 -4.42
C GLN A 26 16.94 2.75 -3.68
N GLY A 27 16.58 2.05 -2.61
CA GLY A 27 17.52 1.29 -1.80
C GLY A 27 18.19 0.12 -2.52
N ASP A 28 17.49 -0.55 -3.44
CA ASP A 28 18.07 -1.60 -4.29
C ASP A 28 19.02 -1.01 -5.35
N THR A 29 18.74 0.20 -5.83
CA THR A 29 19.61 0.96 -6.75
C THR A 29 20.90 1.41 -6.06
N ASP A 30 20.79 1.92 -4.84
CA ASP A 30 21.90 2.52 -4.08
C ASP A 30 22.66 1.51 -3.21
N ARG A 31 22.39 0.19 -3.35
CA ARG A 31 22.94 -0.83 -2.46
C ARG A 31 24.48 -0.90 -2.52
N GLU A 32 25.12 -0.83 -1.36
CA GLU A 32 26.58 -0.97 -1.22
C GLU A 32 27.00 -2.37 -0.76
N ASP A 33 26.06 -3.15 -0.22
CA ASP A 33 26.31 -4.52 0.25
C ASP A 33 25.09 -5.44 0.07
N ASN A 34 25.29 -6.71 0.42
CA ASN A 34 24.25 -7.73 0.37
C ASN A 34 23.15 -7.50 1.43
N GLY A 35 23.47 -6.84 2.54
CA GLY A 35 22.53 -6.55 3.62
C GLY A 35 21.44 -5.57 3.17
N CYS A 36 21.84 -4.50 2.47
CA CYS A 36 20.93 -3.57 1.80
C CYS A 36 20.02 -4.29 0.82
N GLY A 37 20.58 -5.18 -0.01
CA GLY A 37 19.79 -5.97 -0.96
C GLY A 37 18.71 -6.83 -0.27
N ILE A 38 19.03 -7.49 0.84
CA ILE A 38 18.06 -8.27 1.61
C ILE A 38 16.99 -7.34 2.22
N LEU A 39 17.39 -6.24 2.84
CA LEU A 39 16.47 -5.30 3.49
C LEU A 39 15.45 -4.73 2.49
N TYR A 40 15.92 -4.20 1.37
CA TYR A 40 15.05 -3.59 0.37
C TYR A 40 14.25 -4.61 -0.44
N GLY A 41 14.77 -5.83 -0.62
CA GLY A 41 13.99 -6.97 -1.13
C GLY A 41 12.81 -7.34 -0.21
N VAL A 42 13.06 -7.44 1.10
CA VAL A 42 12.00 -7.72 2.10
C VAL A 42 10.99 -6.58 2.15
N LEU A 43 11.45 -5.32 2.07
CA LEU A 43 10.57 -4.15 2.03
C LEU A 43 9.63 -4.22 0.81
N ARG A 44 10.18 -4.49 -0.38
CA ARG A 44 9.42 -4.63 -1.64
C ARG A 44 8.36 -5.72 -1.54
N ASP A 45 8.74 -6.92 -1.09
CA ASP A 45 7.82 -8.05 -0.94
C ASP A 45 6.69 -7.76 0.06
N SER A 46 7.03 -7.09 1.16
CA SER A 46 6.07 -6.70 2.18
C SER A 46 5.09 -5.65 1.65
N ALA A 47 5.57 -4.69 0.86
CA ALA A 47 4.74 -3.67 0.23
C ALA A 47 3.71 -4.29 -0.71
N PHE A 48 4.11 -5.23 -1.58
CA PHE A 48 3.17 -5.90 -2.49
C PHE A 48 2.14 -6.77 -1.77
N LYS A 49 2.52 -7.46 -0.69
CA LYS A 49 1.58 -8.22 0.15
C LYS A 49 0.55 -7.29 0.81
N LEU A 50 1.00 -6.16 1.36
CA LEU A 50 0.14 -5.14 1.94
C LEU A 50 -0.77 -4.50 0.91
N LYS A 51 -0.26 -4.22 -0.29
CA LYS A 51 -1.02 -3.67 -1.43
C LYS A 51 -2.23 -4.53 -1.72
N LYS A 52 -2.00 -5.83 -1.93
CA LYS A 52 -3.05 -6.79 -2.24
C LYS A 52 -4.12 -6.83 -1.15
N LEU A 53 -3.72 -6.90 0.13
CA LEU A 53 -4.66 -6.93 1.25
C LEU A 53 -5.51 -5.65 1.33
N ALA A 54 -4.89 -4.48 1.13
CA ALA A 54 -5.59 -3.21 1.16
C ALA A 54 -6.55 -3.04 -0.04
N GLU A 55 -6.14 -3.46 -1.23
CA GLU A 55 -6.98 -3.48 -2.44
C GLU A 55 -8.16 -4.44 -2.29
N ASP A 56 -7.94 -5.64 -1.78
CA ASP A 56 -8.99 -6.63 -1.50
C ASP A 56 -10.01 -6.07 -0.51
N GLU A 57 -9.56 -5.40 0.55
CA GLU A 57 -10.48 -4.79 1.53
C GLU A 57 -11.23 -3.59 0.96
N ARG A 58 -10.58 -2.76 0.13
CA ARG A 58 -11.26 -1.69 -0.63
C ARG A 58 -12.38 -2.27 -1.49
N LEU A 59 -12.11 -3.35 -2.24
CA LEU A 59 -13.09 -4.02 -3.07
C LEU A 59 -14.23 -4.61 -2.23
N ASN A 60 -13.95 -5.18 -1.06
CA ASN A 60 -14.98 -5.65 -0.13
C ASN A 60 -15.87 -4.50 0.34
N HIS A 61 -15.32 -3.34 0.65
CA HIS A 61 -16.09 -2.15 1.03
C HIS A 61 -16.96 -1.63 -0.12
N ILE A 62 -16.45 -1.61 -1.36
CA ILE A 62 -17.22 -1.26 -2.56
C ILE A 62 -18.40 -2.22 -2.74
N LYS A 63 -18.16 -3.54 -2.68
CA LYS A 63 -19.21 -4.57 -2.79
C LYS A 63 -20.30 -4.44 -1.71
N LYS A 64 -19.94 -4.00 -0.50
CA LYS A 64 -20.88 -3.74 0.60
C LYS A 64 -21.60 -2.38 0.49
N GLY A 65 -21.28 -1.56 -0.51
CA GLY A 65 -21.79 -0.19 -0.64
C GLY A 65 -21.27 0.77 0.44
N TRP A 66 -20.19 0.41 1.14
CA TRP A 66 -19.55 1.24 2.18
C TRP A 66 -18.55 2.22 1.61
N TRP A 67 -18.22 2.08 0.34
CA TRP A 67 -17.34 2.96 -0.40
C TRP A 67 -18.19 3.79 -1.36
N THR A 68 -18.55 5.00 -0.93
CA THR A 68 -19.15 6.00 -1.81
C THR A 68 -18.01 6.79 -2.44
N GLU A 69 -17.82 6.64 -3.75
CA GLU A 69 -17.01 7.59 -4.50
C GLU A 69 -17.77 8.93 -4.45
N ASP A 70 -17.21 9.92 -3.76
CA ASP A 70 -17.75 11.28 -3.83
C ASP A 70 -17.70 11.69 -5.31
N PRO A 71 -18.83 12.10 -5.93
CA PRO A 71 -18.78 12.68 -7.24
C PRO A 71 -18.00 13.99 -7.12
N LYS A 72 -16.79 14.01 -7.70
CA LYS A 72 -16.06 15.25 -7.94
C LYS A 72 -16.88 16.20 -8.80
#